data_AF-A0A2N2C4B4-F1
#
_entry.id   AF-A0A2N2C4B4-F1
#
_cell.length_a   1.000
_cell.length_b   1.000
_cell.length_c   1.000
_cell.angle_alpha   90.00
_cell.angle_beta   90.00
_cell.angle_gamma   90.00
#
_symmetry.space_group_name_H-M   'P 1'
#
loop_
_entity.id
_entity.type
_entity.pdbx_description
1 polymer ?
#
loop_
_entity_poly.entity_id
_entity_poly.type
_entity_poly.pdbx_seq_one_letter_code
_entity_poly.pdbx_strand_id
1 'polypeptide(L)'
;MNEDKINDMDIVNQMTNQEKAQLGSGADFWHTQPIARLGIPSIMMTDGPHGLRKQKEQGDHIGANQSYPATCFPTAATIANSWDKELLGLMGEALARECHSQHVSVLLGPGINIKRSPLCGRNFEYFSEDPFLTGE
;
A
#
# COMPACT_ATOMS: atom_id res chain seq x y z
N MET A 1 -1.71 26.60 12.16
CA MET A 1 -3.12 26.50 12.58
C MET A 1 -3.18 25.23 13.41
N ASN A 2 -3.18 25.38 14.74
CA ASN A 2 -3.12 24.25 15.66
C ASN A 2 -4.50 23.59 15.65
N GLU A 3 -4.65 22.51 14.89
CA GLU A 3 -5.76 21.58 15.10
C GLU A 3 -5.54 20.94 16.47
N ASP A 4 -6.53 21.05 17.35
CA ASP A 4 -6.60 20.31 18.59
C ASP A 4 -6.34 18.85 18.26
N LYS A 5 -5.15 18.34 18.63
CA LYS A 5 -4.80 16.94 18.46
C LYS A 5 -5.80 16.15 19.28
N ILE A 6 -6.83 15.62 18.61
CA ILE A 6 -7.69 14.61 19.19
C ILE A 6 -6.75 13.51 19.66
N ASN A 7 -6.77 13.23 20.96
CA ASN A 7 -5.98 12.15 21.51
C ASN A 7 -6.53 10.84 20.92
N ASP A 8 -5.72 10.11 20.16
CA ASP A 8 -6.13 8.85 19.52
C ASP A 8 -6.77 7.88 20.53
N MET A 9 -6.29 7.92 21.78
CA MET A 9 -6.82 7.10 22.86
C MET A 9 -8.25 7.49 23.25
N ASP A 10 -8.63 8.77 23.13
CA ASP A 10 -9.99 9.23 23.39
C ASP A 10 -10.96 8.69 22.33
N ILE A 11 -10.53 8.56 21.08
CA ILE A 11 -11.34 7.95 20.02
C ILE A 11 -11.53 6.45 20.31
N VAL A 12 -10.45 5.73 20.62
CA VAL A 12 -10.50 4.29 20.94
C VAL A 12 -11.36 4.00 22.17
N ASN A 13 -11.33 4.88 23.18
CA ASN A 13 -12.15 4.75 24.39
C ASN A 13 -13.65 4.99 24.13
N GLN A 14 -13.99 5.79 23.11
CA GLN A 14 -15.38 6.02 22.69
C GLN A 14 -15.95 4.91 21.81
N MET A 15 -15.12 3.97 21.33
CA MET A 15 -15.56 2.82 20.54
C MET A 15 -16.21 1.74 21.42
N THR A 16 -17.32 1.21 20.92
CA THR A 16 -17.89 -0.05 21.38
C THR A 16 -16.95 -1.23 21.06
N ASN A 17 -17.15 -2.37 21.73
CA ASN A 17 -16.40 -3.59 21.42
C ASN A 17 -16.67 -4.06 19.98
N GLN A 18 -17.85 -3.80 19.44
CA GLN A 18 -18.24 -4.10 18.07
C GLN A 18 -17.47 -3.24 17.07
N GLU A 19 -17.41 -1.91 17.29
CA GLU A 19 -16.61 -0.98 16.46
C GLU A 19 -15.12 -1.39 16.48
N LYS A 20 -14.58 -1.77 17.65
CA LYS A 20 -13.21 -2.29 17.76
C LYS A 20 -13.00 -3.59 16.98
N ALA A 21 -13.93 -4.54 17.10
CA ALA A 21 -13.84 -5.80 16.40
C ALA A 21 -13.95 -5.63 14.87
N GLN A 22 -14.77 -4.68 14.40
CA GLN A 22 -14.92 -4.37 12.98
C GLN A 22 -13.60 -3.89 12.35
N LEU A 23 -12.84 -3.03 13.03
CA LEU A 23 -11.54 -2.57 12.52
C LEU A 23 -10.50 -3.69 12.32
N GLY A 24 -10.76 -4.91 12.82
CA GLY A 24 -9.93 -6.09 12.57
C GLY A 24 -10.09 -6.70 11.17
N SER A 25 -10.99 -6.19 10.32
CA SER A 25 -11.18 -6.66 8.95
C SER A 25 -11.41 -5.51 7.97
N GLY A 26 -11.26 -5.79 6.67
CA GLY A 26 -11.66 -4.87 5.60
C GLY A 26 -13.18 -4.75 5.49
N ALA A 27 -13.65 -3.60 5.02
CA ALA A 27 -15.04 -3.41 4.57
C ALA A 27 -15.30 -4.13 3.24
N ASP A 28 -14.30 -4.12 2.37
CA ASP A 28 -14.23 -4.90 1.15
C ASP A 28 -12.75 -5.28 0.86
N PHE A 29 -12.43 -5.65 -0.38
CA PHE A 29 -11.07 -6.02 -0.78
C PHE A 29 -10.04 -4.90 -0.64
N TRP A 30 -10.46 -3.65 -0.73
CA TRP A 30 -9.59 -2.48 -0.88
C TRP A 30 -9.85 -1.40 0.18
N HIS A 31 -10.89 -1.53 1.00
CA HIS A 31 -11.30 -0.48 1.93
C HIS A 31 -11.32 -0.95 3.38
N THR A 32 -10.92 -0.06 4.30
CA THR A 32 -11.08 -0.27 5.75
C THR A 32 -12.51 -0.04 6.21
N GLN A 33 -12.87 -0.56 7.39
CA GLN A 33 -14.16 -0.25 8.02
C GLN A 33 -14.21 1.21 8.48
N PRO A 34 -15.25 1.99 8.13
CA PRO A 34 -15.47 3.32 8.68
C PRO A 34 -16.15 3.27 10.05
N ILE A 35 -15.95 4.30 10.88
CA ILE A 35 -16.75 4.56 12.09
C ILE A 35 -17.25 6.01 12.02
N ALA A 36 -18.36 6.21 11.31
CA ALA A 36 -18.88 7.54 10.97
C ALA A 36 -19.21 8.41 12.21
N ARG A 37 -19.72 7.81 13.29
CA ARG A 37 -20.04 8.52 14.55
C ARG A 37 -18.81 9.15 15.19
N LEU A 38 -17.63 8.55 15.00
CA LEU A 38 -16.35 9.02 15.54
C LEU A 38 -15.53 9.77 14.48
N GLY A 39 -16.08 10.03 13.29
CA GLY A 39 -15.37 10.72 12.21
C GLY A 39 -14.24 9.91 11.59
N ILE A 40 -14.21 8.57 11.76
CA ILE A 40 -13.18 7.71 11.14
C ILE A 40 -13.65 7.34 9.73
N PRO A 41 -12.99 7.84 8.67
CA PRO A 41 -13.34 7.49 7.30
C PRO A 41 -12.86 6.08 6.95
N SER A 42 -13.47 5.51 5.91
CA SER A 42 -12.89 4.37 5.21
C SER A 42 -11.74 4.87 4.32
N ILE A 43 -10.61 4.18 4.35
CA ILE A 43 -9.47 4.48 3.49
C ILE A 43 -9.27 3.37 2.47
N MET A 44 -8.86 3.76 1.25
CA MET A 44 -8.54 2.83 0.19
C MET A 44 -7.06 2.41 0.25
N MET A 45 -6.82 1.11 0.11
CA MET A 45 -5.54 0.50 -0.16
C MET A 45 -5.58 -0.25 -1.48
N THR A 46 -4.47 -0.33 -2.21
CA THR A 46 -4.41 -1.11 -3.46
C THR A 46 -2.98 -1.48 -3.86
N ASP A 47 -2.85 -2.39 -4.81
CA ASP A 47 -1.55 -2.82 -5.36
C ASP A 47 -0.87 -1.71 -6.18
N GLY A 48 0.44 -1.75 -6.42
CA GLY A 48 1.42 -2.64 -5.81
C GLY A 48 2.87 -2.15 -5.97
N PRO A 49 3.86 -3.01 -5.78
CA PRO A 49 5.26 -2.61 -5.49
C PRO A 49 6.00 -1.87 -6.61
N HIS A 50 5.50 -1.93 -7.85
CA HIS A 50 6.12 -1.29 -9.03
C HIS A 50 5.10 -0.55 -9.90
N GLY A 51 4.04 -0.02 -9.29
CA GLY A 51 3.03 0.79 -9.97
C GLY A 51 1.67 0.70 -9.30
N LEU A 52 0.90 1.79 -9.37
CA LEU A 52 -0.46 1.83 -8.84
C LEU A 52 -1.42 1.02 -9.73
N ARG A 53 -2.28 0.21 -9.11
CA ARG A 53 -3.27 -0.65 -9.78
C ARG A 53 -4.66 -0.44 -9.17
N LYS A 54 -5.27 0.72 -9.45
CA LYS A 54 -6.65 1.01 -9.05
C LYS A 54 -7.64 0.55 -10.13
N GLN A 55 -8.57 -0.34 -9.79
CA GLN A 55 -9.60 -0.81 -10.72
C GLN A 55 -10.75 0.21 -10.89
N LYS A 56 -11.33 0.30 -12.10
CA LYS A 56 -12.44 1.23 -12.43
C LYS A 56 -13.81 0.77 -11.94
N GLU A 57 -14.03 -0.53 -11.81
CA GLU A 57 -15.28 -1.15 -11.34
C GLU A 57 -15.10 -1.76 -9.94
N GLN A 58 -16.17 -2.28 -9.31
CA GLN A 58 -16.09 -2.98 -8.03
C GLN A 58 -14.98 -4.02 -8.10
N GLY A 59 -13.93 -3.79 -7.33
CA GLY A 59 -12.66 -4.49 -7.51
C GLY A 59 -12.84 -5.99 -7.29
N ASP A 60 -12.34 -6.77 -8.23
CA ASP A 60 -12.24 -8.22 -8.07
C ASP A 60 -10.84 -8.57 -7.55
N HIS A 61 -10.75 -9.67 -6.82
CA HIS A 61 -9.50 -10.20 -6.29
C HIS A 61 -8.55 -10.72 -7.39
N ILE A 62 -9.05 -10.84 -8.62
CA ILE A 62 -8.34 -11.45 -9.76
C ILE A 62 -7.62 -10.39 -10.59
N GLY A 63 -8.02 -9.12 -10.52
CA GLY A 63 -7.39 -8.07 -11.31
C GLY A 63 -7.86 -7.97 -12.75
N ALA A 64 -8.98 -8.61 -13.11
CA ALA A 64 -9.43 -8.71 -14.49
C ALA A 64 -10.06 -7.40 -15.00
N ASN A 65 -10.48 -6.51 -14.09
CA ASN A 65 -11.08 -5.23 -14.44
C ASN A 65 -10.05 -4.21 -14.93
N GLN A 66 -10.49 -3.32 -15.83
CA GLN A 66 -9.65 -2.22 -16.32
C GLN A 66 -9.18 -1.34 -15.16
N SER A 67 -7.88 -1.07 -15.13
CA SER A 67 -7.30 -0.13 -14.18
C SER A 67 -7.39 1.31 -14.69
N TYR A 68 -7.42 2.27 -13.78
CA TYR A 68 -7.07 3.65 -14.10
C TYR A 68 -5.61 3.67 -14.62
N PRO A 69 -5.29 4.51 -15.62
CA PRO A 69 -3.92 4.63 -16.10
C PRO A 69 -2.96 5.02 -14.96
N ALA A 70 -1.82 4.37 -14.91
CA ALA A 70 -0.76 4.59 -13.94
C ALA A 70 0.59 4.21 -14.57
N THR A 71 1.68 4.72 -14.01
CA THR A 71 3.03 4.39 -14.48
C THR A 71 3.41 2.99 -14.02
N CYS A 72 3.85 2.15 -14.97
CA CYS A 72 4.45 0.86 -14.67
C CYS A 72 5.98 1.05 -14.53
N PHE A 73 6.48 1.00 -13.29
CA PHE A 73 7.91 1.13 -13.00
C PHE A 73 8.64 -0.20 -13.22
N PRO A 74 9.98 -0.19 -13.37
CA PRO A 74 10.75 -1.43 -13.32
C PRO A 74 10.50 -2.18 -12.01
N THR A 75 10.60 -3.50 -12.06
CA THR A 75 10.36 -4.32 -10.87
C THR A 75 11.52 -4.18 -9.89
N ALA A 76 11.30 -4.52 -8.61
CA ALA A 76 12.33 -4.45 -7.58
C ALA A 76 13.58 -5.28 -7.94
N ALA A 77 13.41 -6.41 -8.65
CA ALA A 77 14.53 -7.21 -9.12
C ALA A 77 15.42 -6.49 -10.14
N THR A 78 14.88 -5.54 -10.92
CA THR A 78 15.65 -4.69 -11.84
C THR A 78 16.26 -3.52 -11.08
N ILE A 79 15.43 -2.81 -10.32
CA ILE A 79 15.82 -1.58 -9.62
C ILE A 79 16.90 -1.82 -8.56
N ALA A 80 16.91 -2.98 -7.88
CA ALA A 80 17.98 -3.33 -6.94
C ALA A 80 19.39 -3.34 -7.59
N ASN A 81 19.49 -3.56 -8.91
CA ASN A 81 20.79 -3.54 -9.61
C ASN A 81 21.31 -2.12 -9.86
N SER A 82 20.53 -1.07 -9.59
CA SER A 82 21.06 0.30 -9.64
C SER A 82 22.00 0.58 -8.45
N TRP A 83 21.79 -0.10 -7.31
CA TRP A 83 22.43 0.23 -6.03
C TRP A 83 22.30 1.71 -5.66
N ASP A 84 21.20 2.34 -6.09
CA ASP A 84 20.97 3.79 -6.00
C ASP A 84 19.71 4.07 -5.17
N LYS A 85 19.92 4.36 -3.88
CA LYS A 85 18.85 4.69 -2.93
C LYS A 85 18.11 5.98 -3.29
N GLU A 86 18.80 6.95 -3.88
CA GLU A 86 18.16 8.22 -4.27
C GLU A 86 17.17 7.97 -5.40
N LEU A 87 17.54 7.13 -6.37
CA LEU A 87 16.64 6.70 -7.44
C LEU A 87 15.40 5.95 -6.90
N LEU A 88 15.56 5.06 -5.92
CA LEU A 88 14.42 4.39 -5.26
C LEU A 88 13.53 5.41 -4.55
N GLY A 89 14.11 6.39 -3.85
CA GLY A 89 13.38 7.48 -3.22
C GLY A 89 12.53 8.27 -4.20
N LEU A 90 13.11 8.65 -5.35
CA LEU A 90 12.39 9.35 -6.42
C LEU A 90 11.23 8.54 -7.00
N MET A 91 11.42 7.22 -7.18
CA MET A 91 10.34 6.32 -7.56
C MET A 91 9.24 6.27 -6.50
N GLY A 92 9.59 6.17 -5.22
CA GLY A 92 8.64 6.19 -4.11
C GLY A 92 7.80 7.46 -4.09
N GLU A 93 8.41 8.63 -4.30
CA GLU A 93 7.67 9.90 -4.42
C GLU A 93 6.73 9.93 -5.63
N ALA A 94 7.16 9.39 -6.77
CA ALA A 94 6.33 9.32 -7.97
C ALA A 94 5.10 8.42 -7.74
N LEU A 95 5.30 7.25 -7.13
CA LEU A 95 4.21 6.36 -6.71
C LEU A 95 3.26 7.06 -5.74
N ALA A 96 3.77 7.78 -4.74
CA ALA A 96 2.95 8.51 -3.77
C ALA A 96 2.09 9.60 -4.45
N ARG A 97 2.64 10.33 -5.43
CA ARG A 97 1.88 11.31 -6.22
C ARG A 97 0.76 10.66 -7.02
N GLU A 98 1.02 9.50 -7.65
CA GLU A 98 -0.03 8.75 -8.35
C GLU A 98 -1.13 8.27 -7.40
N CYS A 99 -0.77 7.66 -6.27
CA CYS A 99 -1.72 7.26 -5.23
C CYS A 99 -2.59 8.43 -4.77
N HIS A 100 -1.98 9.58 -4.47
CA HIS A 100 -2.70 10.77 -4.04
C HIS A 100 -3.69 11.26 -5.10
N SER A 101 -3.27 11.34 -6.37
CA SER A 101 -4.15 11.75 -7.49
C SER A 101 -5.35 10.83 -7.70
N GLN A 102 -5.25 9.57 -7.26
CA GLN A 102 -6.30 8.57 -7.38
C GLN A 102 -6.98 8.25 -6.04
N HIS A 103 -6.80 9.07 -5.00
CA HIS A 103 -7.41 8.90 -3.68
C HIS A 103 -7.11 7.54 -3.01
N VAL A 104 -5.89 7.03 -3.18
CA VAL A 104 -5.39 5.81 -2.53
C VAL A 104 -4.52 6.23 -1.35
N SER A 105 -4.86 5.76 -0.15
CA SER A 105 -4.16 6.09 1.09
C SER A 105 -2.98 5.16 1.39
N VAL A 106 -3.06 3.90 0.93
CA VAL A 106 -2.01 2.90 1.16
C VAL A 106 -1.71 2.15 -0.14
N LEU A 107 -0.45 2.14 -0.56
CA LEU A 107 0.04 1.28 -1.63
C LEU A 107 0.58 -0.01 -1.02
N LEU A 108 0.17 -1.18 -1.53
CA LEU A 108 0.61 -2.48 -1.04
C LEU A 108 2.00 -2.82 -1.60
N GLY A 109 3.03 -2.25 -0.97
CA GLY A 109 4.43 -2.50 -1.30
C GLY A 109 5.37 -1.74 -0.35
N PRO A 110 6.69 -1.89 -0.53
CA PRO A 110 7.34 -2.78 -1.50
C PRO A 110 7.35 -4.25 -1.05
N GLY A 111 7.65 -5.16 -1.97
CA GLY A 111 7.91 -6.56 -1.65
C GLY A 111 9.35 -6.76 -1.19
N ILE A 112 9.54 -7.26 0.03
CA ILE A 112 10.88 -7.37 0.67
C ILE A 112 11.24 -8.80 1.10
N ASN A 113 10.59 -9.82 0.55
CA ASN A 113 10.97 -11.20 0.84
C ASN A 113 12.36 -11.50 0.27
N ILE A 114 13.16 -12.28 1.00
CA ILE A 114 14.48 -12.71 0.53
C ILE A 114 14.35 -13.73 -0.60
N LYS A 115 15.12 -13.52 -1.68
CA LYS A 115 15.24 -14.46 -2.80
C LYS A 115 16.04 -15.71 -2.42
N ARG A 116 15.56 -16.49 -1.45
CA ARG A 116 16.22 -17.70 -0.94
C ARG A 116 16.51 -18.72 -2.04
N SER A 117 15.62 -18.82 -3.02
CA SER A 117 15.74 -19.73 -4.16
C SER A 117 15.36 -18.98 -5.43
N PRO A 118 16.08 -19.18 -6.55
CA PRO A 118 15.74 -18.55 -7.82
C PRO A 118 14.39 -19.05 -8.38
N LEU A 119 13.86 -20.17 -7.89
CA LEU A 119 12.62 -20.78 -8.37
C LEU A 119 11.34 -20.13 -7.82
N CYS A 120 11.44 -19.18 -6.89
CA CYS A 120 10.26 -18.50 -6.36
C CYS A 120 9.63 -17.60 -7.44
N GLY A 121 8.37 -17.85 -7.79
CA GLY A 121 7.66 -17.13 -8.84
C GLY A 121 7.44 -15.64 -8.59
N ARG A 122 7.63 -15.18 -7.35
CA ARG A 122 7.51 -13.76 -6.94
C ARG A 122 8.86 -13.03 -6.86
N ASN A 123 9.99 -13.70 -7.16
CA ASN A 123 11.31 -13.07 -7.07
C ASN A 123 11.45 -11.80 -7.91
N PHE A 124 10.67 -11.64 -8.98
CA PHE A 124 10.73 -10.43 -9.81
C PHE A 124 10.32 -9.17 -9.03
N GLU A 125 9.46 -9.27 -8.02
CA GLU A 125 8.95 -8.14 -7.23
C GLU A 125 9.69 -7.94 -5.90
N TYR A 126 10.70 -8.76 -5.62
CA TYR A 126 11.58 -8.63 -4.46
C TYR A 126 12.95 -8.07 -4.86
N PHE A 127 13.65 -7.41 -3.92
CA PHE A 127 14.92 -6.74 -4.20
C PHE A 127 16.10 -7.71 -4.38
N SER A 128 16.48 -8.47 -3.35
CA SER A 128 17.72 -9.24 -3.36
C SER A 128 17.62 -10.58 -2.61
N GLU A 129 18.64 -11.43 -2.82
CA GLU A 129 18.95 -12.54 -1.92
C GLU A 129 19.71 -12.06 -0.67
N ASP A 130 20.31 -10.87 -0.73
CA ASP A 130 21.03 -10.24 0.36
C ASP A 130 20.09 -9.37 1.25
N PRO A 131 20.08 -9.57 2.58
CA PRO A 131 19.20 -8.84 3.47
C PRO A 131 19.60 -7.38 3.68
N PHE A 132 20.87 -7.03 3.53
CA PHE A 132 21.32 -5.64 3.68
C PHE A 132 20.80 -4.80 2.52
N LEU A 133 21.07 -5.21 1.28
CA LEU A 133 20.55 -4.55 0.08
C LEU A 133 19.02 -4.51 0.04
N THR A 134 18.34 -5.52 0.61
CA THR A 134 16.86 -5.53 0.66
C THR A 134 16.29 -4.51 1.66
N GLY A 135 17.06 -4.12 2.68
CA GLY A 135 16.62 -3.18 3.72
C GLY A 135 17.04 -1.72 3.49
N GLU A 136 17.95 -1.47 2.55
CA GLU A 136 18.46 -0.15 2.15
C GLU A 136 17.54 0.57 1.15
#